data_AF-A0A7S3M005-F1
#
_entry.id   AF-A0A7S3M005-F1
#
_cell.length_a   1.000
_cell.length_b   1.000
_cell.length_c   1.000
_cell.angle_alpha   90.00
_cell.angle_beta   90.00
_cell.angle_gamma   90.00
#
_symmetry.space_group_name_H-M   'P 1'
#
loop_
_entity.id
_entity.type
_entity.pdbx_description
1 polymer ?
#
loop_
_entity_poly.entity_id
_entity_poly.type
_entity_poly.pdbx_seq_one_letter_code
_entity_poly.pdbx_strand_id
1 'polypeptide(L)'
;VAWLPEFYQAACGIITHSQADAGCSQFAFQRELPWARNISNEANRLLVLRQEWQSAAALQSHVKSEHAQRFNMSLTDKSLLVCPPSLTLFGPALSLEDLGKIASHARAAGMTLPPVPAPAPAPRPTSRSSSVGG
;
A
#
# COMPACT_ATOMS: atom_id res chain seq x y z
N VAL A 1 -26.20 -8.74 5.80
CA VAL A 1 -25.29 -9.41 4.83
C VAL A 1 -24.84 -10.73 5.44
N ALA A 2 -25.40 -11.85 5.01
CA ALA A 2 -25.25 -13.15 5.71
C ALA A 2 -23.82 -13.73 5.68
N TRP A 3 -22.98 -13.33 4.73
CA TRP A 3 -21.61 -13.81 4.57
C TRP A 3 -20.56 -13.10 5.43
N LEU A 4 -20.93 -11.98 6.06
CA LEU A 4 -20.00 -11.12 6.79
C LEU A 4 -19.36 -11.81 8.02
N PRO A 5 -20.09 -12.61 8.84
CA PRO A 5 -19.48 -13.36 9.94
C PRO A 5 -18.44 -14.37 9.46
N GLU A 6 -18.72 -15.07 8.36
CA GLU A 6 -17.80 -16.06 7.80
C GLU A 6 -16.52 -15.42 7.27
N PHE A 7 -16.64 -14.27 6.59
CA PHE A 7 -15.49 -13.49 6.18
C PHE A 7 -14.65 -13.06 7.39
N TYR A 8 -15.27 -12.55 8.46
CA TYR A 8 -14.52 -12.14 9.65
C TYR A 8 -13.83 -13.32 10.33
N GLN A 9 -14.48 -14.48 10.41
CA GLN A 9 -13.86 -15.68 10.96
C GLN A 9 -12.64 -16.10 10.14
N ALA A 10 -12.76 -16.12 8.81
CA ALA A 10 -11.65 -16.44 7.91
C ALA A 10 -10.52 -15.40 8.03
N ALA A 11 -10.86 -14.11 8.10
CA ALA A 11 -9.93 -13.00 8.26
C ALA A 11 -9.16 -13.06 9.59
N CYS A 12 -9.83 -13.35 10.70
CA CYS A 12 -9.19 -13.56 11.99
C CYS A 12 -8.25 -14.76 11.96
N GLY A 13 -8.70 -15.88 11.39
CA GLY A 13 -7.87 -17.08 11.27
C GLY A 13 -6.59 -16.84 10.48
N ILE A 14 -6.68 -16.20 9.31
CA ILE A 14 -5.50 -15.91 8.50
C ILE A 14 -4.56 -14.93 9.21
N ILE A 15 -5.06 -13.92 9.94
CA ILE A 15 -4.19 -13.03 10.72
C ILE A 15 -3.43 -13.83 11.78
N THR A 16 -4.12 -14.61 12.60
CA THR A 16 -3.49 -15.36 13.70
C THR A 16 -2.41 -16.32 13.20
N HIS A 17 -2.68 -17.06 12.12
CA HIS A 17 -1.68 -17.99 11.59
C HIS A 17 -0.53 -17.27 10.89
N SER A 18 -0.80 -16.24 10.09
CA SER A 18 0.25 -15.57 9.30
C SER A 18 1.20 -14.77 10.17
N GLN A 19 0.72 -14.20 11.28
CA GLN A 19 1.59 -13.52 12.25
C GLN A 19 2.58 -14.46 12.94
N ALA A 20 2.30 -15.76 12.97
CA ALA A 20 3.20 -16.77 13.49
C ALA A 20 4.17 -17.33 12.43
N ASP A 21 4.00 -16.96 11.15
CA ASP A 21 4.87 -17.44 10.08
C ASP A 21 6.28 -16.86 10.20
N ALA A 22 7.28 -17.71 9.96
CA ALA A 22 8.68 -17.30 9.98
C ALA A 22 8.94 -16.20 8.93
N GLY A 23 9.49 -15.08 9.40
CA GLY A 23 9.78 -13.93 8.54
C GLY A 23 8.60 -13.00 8.27
N CYS A 24 7.43 -13.23 8.89
CA CYS A 24 6.35 -12.24 8.90
C CYS A 24 6.69 -11.10 9.86
N SER A 25 6.79 -9.88 9.35
CA SER A 25 6.98 -8.67 10.17
C SER A 25 5.65 -7.96 10.43
N GLN A 26 4.71 -8.04 9.49
CA GLN A 26 3.38 -7.46 9.64
C GLN A 26 2.35 -8.25 8.84
N PHE A 27 1.17 -8.46 9.44
CA PHE A 27 0.01 -9.01 8.75
C PHE A 27 -1.25 -8.42 9.36
N ALA A 28 -1.97 -7.58 8.61
CA ALA A 28 -3.12 -6.85 9.13
C ALA A 28 -4.13 -6.48 8.03
N PHE A 29 -5.42 -6.56 8.37
CA PHE A 29 -6.47 -5.93 7.59
C PHE A 29 -6.61 -4.45 7.98
N GLN A 30 -6.75 -3.62 6.97
CA GLN A 30 -7.00 -2.19 7.09
C GLN A 30 -8.33 -1.87 6.40
N ARG A 31 -9.04 -0.88 6.95
CA ARG A 31 -10.24 -0.32 6.33
C ARG A 31 -9.85 0.98 5.65
N GLU A 32 -10.48 1.22 4.52
CA GLU A 32 -10.41 2.53 3.87
C GLU A 32 -10.96 3.60 4.82
N LEU A 33 -10.24 4.71 4.95
CA LEU A 33 -10.71 5.89 5.68
C LEU A 33 -11.55 6.77 4.76
N PRO A 34 -12.56 7.50 5.28
CA PRO A 34 -13.29 8.48 4.49
C PRO A 34 -12.34 9.53 3.88
N TRP A 35 -12.25 9.56 2.55
CA TRP A 35 -11.42 10.48 1.79
C TRP A 35 -12.06 10.76 0.41
N ALA A 36 -11.52 11.71 -0.35
CA ALA A 36 -11.95 11.95 -1.73
C ALA A 36 -11.86 10.68 -2.58
N ARG A 37 -12.93 10.35 -3.33
CA ARG A 37 -13.05 9.12 -4.14
C ARG A 37 -13.05 7.82 -3.33
N ASN A 38 -13.54 7.86 -2.09
CA ASN A 38 -13.79 6.68 -1.27
C ASN A 38 -14.55 5.59 -2.03
N ILE A 39 -14.02 4.37 -2.05
CA ILE A 39 -14.63 3.21 -2.71
C ILE A 39 -15.69 2.59 -1.80
N SER A 40 -15.46 2.61 -0.49
CA SER A 40 -16.38 2.10 0.52
C SER A 40 -17.65 2.94 0.62
N ASN A 41 -18.81 2.31 0.47
CA ASN A 41 -20.13 2.93 0.57
C ASN A 41 -21.05 2.06 1.44
N GLU A 42 -22.36 2.32 1.48
CA GLU A 42 -23.29 1.55 2.30
C GLU A 42 -23.37 0.07 1.91
N ALA A 43 -23.30 -0.23 0.61
CA ALA A 43 -23.41 -1.57 0.06
C ALA A 43 -22.11 -2.37 0.09
N ASN A 44 -20.96 -1.70 -0.08
CA ASN A 44 -19.65 -2.33 -0.26
C ASN A 44 -18.60 -1.71 0.66
N ARG A 45 -17.65 -2.53 1.15
CA ARG A 45 -16.52 -2.06 1.95
C ARG A 45 -15.22 -2.52 1.33
N LEU A 46 -14.29 -1.58 1.12
CA LEU A 46 -12.92 -1.92 0.73
C LEU A 46 -12.13 -2.32 1.98
N LEU A 47 -11.52 -3.49 1.90
CA LEU A 47 -10.58 -4.00 2.89
C LEU A 47 -9.24 -4.21 2.23
N VAL A 48 -8.18 -3.72 2.87
CA VAL A 48 -6.81 -3.84 2.39
C VAL A 48 -6.07 -4.81 3.31
N LEU A 49 -5.52 -5.88 2.76
CA LEU A 49 -4.62 -6.76 3.48
C LEU A 49 -3.19 -6.26 3.31
N ARG A 50 -2.60 -5.71 4.38
CA ARG A 50 -1.21 -5.29 4.40
C ARG A 50 -0.35 -6.39 5.00
N GLN A 51 0.69 -6.77 4.27
CA GLN A 51 1.66 -7.77 4.69
C GLN A 51 3.07 -7.23 4.52
N GLU A 52 3.95 -7.52 5.47
CA GLU A 52 5.38 -7.23 5.39
C GLU A 52 6.16 -8.49 5.75
N TRP A 53 7.14 -8.79 4.92
CA TRP A 53 7.94 -10.01 5.01
C TRP A 53 9.42 -9.66 4.95
N GLN A 54 10.22 -10.34 5.77
CA GLN A 54 11.66 -10.14 5.84
C GLN A 54 12.38 -10.55 4.54
N SER A 55 11.77 -11.42 3.74
CA SER A 55 12.32 -11.85 2.46
C SER A 55 11.24 -12.33 1.49
N ALA A 56 11.58 -12.35 0.20
CA ALA A 56 10.73 -12.96 -0.82
C ALA A 56 10.51 -14.46 -0.58
N ALA A 57 11.52 -15.17 -0.05
CA ALA A 57 11.41 -16.60 0.28
C ALA A 57 10.39 -16.86 1.39
N ALA A 58 10.37 -16.00 2.43
CA ALA A 58 9.37 -16.08 3.50
C ALA A 58 7.94 -15.89 2.96
N LEU A 59 7.73 -14.87 2.12
CA LEU A 59 6.45 -14.65 1.45
C LEU A 59 6.06 -15.84 0.56
N GLN A 60 7.00 -16.40 -0.22
CA GLN A 60 6.74 -17.56 -1.07
C GLN A 60 6.38 -18.82 -0.26
N SER A 61 6.98 -18.98 0.92
CA SER A 61 6.61 -20.04 1.86
C SER A 61 5.20 -19.82 2.40
N HIS A 62 4.89 -18.60 2.84
CA HIS A 62 3.56 -18.22 3.34
C HIS A 62 2.45 -18.50 2.33
N VAL A 63 2.60 -18.07 1.06
CA VAL A 63 1.53 -18.30 0.05
C VAL A 63 1.30 -19.77 -0.27
N LYS A 64 2.25 -20.66 0.06
CA LYS A 64 2.12 -22.12 -0.10
C LYS A 64 1.62 -22.81 1.18
N SER A 65 1.51 -22.08 2.29
CA SER A 65 1.06 -22.62 3.57
C SER A 65 -0.41 -23.04 3.52
N GLU A 66 -0.78 -23.98 4.39
CA GLU A 66 -2.13 -24.51 4.45
C GLU A 66 -3.17 -23.42 4.82
N HIS A 67 -2.87 -22.56 5.79
CA HIS A 67 -3.79 -21.48 6.18
C HIS A 67 -3.99 -20.46 5.07
N ALA A 68 -2.94 -20.08 4.34
CA ALA A 68 -3.06 -19.17 3.21
C ALA A 68 -3.92 -19.77 2.08
N GLN A 69 -3.69 -21.04 1.75
CA GLN A 69 -4.48 -21.75 0.73
C GLN A 69 -5.94 -21.89 1.15
N ARG A 70 -6.22 -22.30 2.39
CA ARG A 70 -7.59 -22.39 2.93
C ARG A 70 -8.31 -21.05 2.94
N PHE A 71 -7.62 -19.97 3.33
CA PHE A 71 -8.18 -18.62 3.29
C PHE A 71 -8.53 -18.23 1.86
N ASN A 72 -7.61 -18.41 0.91
CA ASN A 72 -7.85 -18.12 -0.50
C ASN A 72 -9.04 -18.91 -1.07
N MET A 73 -9.12 -20.22 -0.80
CA MET A 73 -10.25 -21.05 -1.18
C MET A 73 -11.56 -20.56 -0.56
N SER A 74 -11.55 -20.17 0.72
CA SER A 74 -12.76 -19.64 1.38
C SER A 74 -13.29 -18.37 0.70
N LEU A 75 -12.41 -17.55 0.14
CA LEU A 75 -12.81 -16.34 -0.57
C LEU A 75 -13.44 -16.66 -1.93
N THR A 76 -12.88 -17.63 -2.66
CA THR A 76 -13.36 -18.04 -3.99
C THR A 76 -14.63 -18.87 -3.92
N ASP A 77 -14.64 -19.93 -3.11
CA ASP A 77 -15.68 -20.96 -3.12
C ASP A 77 -17.01 -20.43 -2.56
N LYS A 78 -16.92 -19.51 -1.60
CA LYS A 78 -18.08 -18.89 -0.95
C LYS A 78 -18.45 -17.54 -1.56
N SER A 79 -17.78 -17.14 -2.64
CA SER A 79 -18.00 -15.85 -3.32
C SER A 79 -18.06 -14.67 -2.34
N LEU A 80 -17.11 -14.62 -1.39
CA LEU A 80 -17.08 -13.61 -0.31
C LEU A 80 -16.62 -12.23 -0.79
N LEU A 81 -16.18 -12.13 -2.04
CA LEU A 81 -15.67 -10.91 -2.65
C LEU A 81 -16.61 -10.42 -3.76
N VAL A 82 -16.87 -9.12 -3.76
CA VAL A 82 -17.69 -8.45 -4.79
C VAL A 82 -16.93 -8.37 -6.12
N CYS A 83 -15.61 -8.29 -6.07
CA CYS A 83 -14.72 -8.27 -7.23
C CYS A 83 -13.42 -9.02 -6.91
N PRO A 84 -12.64 -9.42 -7.94
CA PRO A 84 -11.33 -10.04 -7.73
C PRO A 84 -10.39 -9.11 -6.94
N PRO A 85 -9.56 -9.67 -6.03
CA PRO A 85 -8.60 -8.87 -5.29
C PRO A 85 -7.50 -8.35 -6.22
N SER A 86 -7.02 -7.13 -5.96
CA SER A 86 -5.83 -6.57 -6.59
C SER A 86 -4.60 -6.81 -5.71
N LEU A 87 -3.46 -7.15 -6.31
CA LEU A 87 -2.21 -7.40 -5.61
C LEU A 87 -1.11 -6.46 -6.12
N THR A 88 -0.44 -5.80 -5.18
CA THR A 88 0.76 -5.03 -5.45
C THR A 88 1.88 -5.54 -4.55
N LEU A 89 3.04 -5.82 -5.15
CA LEU A 89 4.26 -6.22 -4.44
C LEU A 89 5.27 -5.08 -4.48
N PHE A 90 5.75 -4.69 -3.31
CA PHE A 90 6.76 -3.65 -3.16
C PHE A 90 8.09 -4.28 -2.78
N GLY A 91 9.17 -3.83 -3.42
CA GLY A 91 10.53 -4.09 -2.98
C GLY A 91 10.96 -3.10 -1.88
N PRO A 92 12.25 -3.14 -1.49
CA PRO A 92 12.84 -2.12 -0.64
C PRO A 92 12.60 -0.70 -1.19
N ALA A 93 12.53 0.29 -0.29
CA ALA A 93 12.44 1.68 -0.68
C ALA A 93 13.64 2.08 -1.55
N LEU A 94 13.38 2.81 -2.64
CA LEU A 94 14.45 3.29 -3.52
C LEU A 94 15.27 4.36 -2.81
N SER A 95 16.60 4.21 -2.84
CA SER A 95 17.51 5.26 -2.40
C SER A 95 17.64 6.36 -3.46
N LEU A 96 18.16 7.53 -3.07
CA LEU A 96 18.52 8.58 -4.03
C LEU A 96 19.53 8.09 -5.07
N GLU A 97 20.44 7.18 -4.70
CA GLU A 97 21.40 6.57 -5.61
C GLU A 97 20.69 5.69 -6.65
N ASP A 98 19.72 4.86 -6.23
CA ASP A 98 18.93 4.03 -7.14
C ASP A 98 18.13 4.88 -8.11
N LEU A 99 17.52 5.96 -7.62
CA LEU A 99 16.83 6.94 -8.47
C LEU A 99 17.80 7.60 -9.47
N GLY A 100 19.02 7.93 -9.04
CA GLY A 100 20.08 8.47 -9.90
C GLY A 100 20.50 7.48 -11.01
N LYS A 101 20.59 6.18 -10.69
CA LYS A 101 20.87 5.12 -11.67
C LYS A 101 19.73 5.00 -12.68
N ILE A 102 18.48 4.98 -12.23
CA ILE A 102 17.29 4.94 -13.09
C ILE A 102 17.28 6.14 -14.05
N ALA A 103 17.51 7.35 -13.52
CA ALA A 103 17.54 8.57 -14.34
C ALA A 103 18.70 8.59 -15.35
N SER A 104 19.84 7.98 -15.00
CA SER A 104 20.99 7.86 -15.91
C SER A 104 20.72 6.84 -17.02
N HIS A 105 20.11 5.69 -16.70
CA HIS A 105 19.66 4.71 -17.69
C HIS A 105 18.63 5.30 -18.67
N ALA A 106 17.64 6.05 -18.15
CA ALA A 106 16.64 6.70 -19.00
C ALA A 106 17.28 7.68 -20.00
N ARG A 107 18.25 8.48 -19.56
CA ARG A 107 18.99 9.42 -20.43
C ARG A 107 19.83 8.69 -21.48
N ALA A 108 20.52 7.61 -21.09
CA ALA A 108 21.30 6.79 -22.02
C ALA A 108 20.41 6.11 -23.08
N ALA A 109 19.17 5.76 -22.73
CA ALA A 109 18.16 5.23 -23.65
C ALA A 109 17.50 6.31 -24.54
N GLY A 110 17.94 7.57 -24.47
CA GLY A 110 17.39 8.67 -25.27
C GLY A 110 16.04 9.21 -24.78
N MET A 111 15.62 8.85 -23.55
CA MET A 111 14.41 9.43 -22.97
C MET A 111 14.71 10.85 -22.48
N THR A 112 14.11 11.84 -23.13
CA THR A 112 14.18 13.24 -22.69
C THR A 112 13.29 13.43 -21.47
N LEU A 113 13.88 13.61 -20.30
CA LEU A 113 13.11 14.00 -19.11
C LEU A 113 12.68 15.46 -19.26
N PRO A 114 11.43 15.82 -18.90
CA PRO A 114 11.01 17.20 -18.86
C PRO A 114 11.89 17.99 -17.86
N PRO A 115 12.16 19.27 -18.13
CA PRO A 115 12.99 20.09 -17.25
C PRO A 115 12.38 20.12 -15.86
N VAL A 116 13.20 19.84 -14.84
CA VAL A 116 12.78 20.00 -13.44
C VAL A 116 12.48 21.49 -13.24
N PRO A 117 11.24 21.86 -12.87
CA PRO A 117 10.93 23.26 -12.61
C PRO A 117 11.82 23.78 -11.49
N ALA A 118 12.46 24.92 -11.73
CA ALA A 118 13.30 25.56 -10.74
C ALA A 118 12.49 25.78 -9.44
N PRO A 119 13.11 25.58 -8.26
CA PRO A 119 12.43 25.85 -6.99
C PRO A 119 11.93 27.30 -7.00
N ALA A 120 10.66 27.49 -6.63
CA ALA A 120 10.07 28.81 -6.55
C ALA A 120 10.95 29.71 -5.67
N PRO A 121 11.25 30.95 -6.09
CA PRO A 121 12.03 31.86 -5.27
C PRO A 121 11.32 32.05 -3.92
N ALA A 122 12.09 31.91 -2.84
CA ALA A 122 11.57 32.10 -1.48
C ALA A 122 10.86 33.46 -1.38
N PRO A 123 9.71 33.54 -0.68
CA PRO A 123 9.01 34.80 -0.50
C PRO A 123 9.95 35.81 0.16
N ARG A 124 10.23 36.90 -0.55
CA ARG A 124 11.11 37.97 -0.06
C ARG A 124 10.48 38.55 1.22
N PRO A 125 11.21 38.65 2.34
CA PRO A 125 10.65 39.22 3.57
C PRO A 125 10.24 40.66 3.27
N THR A 126 8.93 40.92 3.32
CA THR A 126 8.40 42.28 3.24
C THR A 126 8.84 43.02 4.49
N SER A 127 9.83 43.89 4.33
CA SER A 127 10.19 44.91 5.33
C SER A 127 8.96 45.76 5.59
N ARG A 128 8.25 45.44 6.67
CA ARG A 128 7.12 46.21 7.17
C ARG A 128 7.72 47.48 7.78
N SER A 129 7.76 48.56 7.00
CA SER A 129 8.03 49.89 7.53
C SER A 129 6.92 50.23 8.52
N SER A 130 7.25 50.16 9.81
CA SER A 130 6.43 50.71 10.87
C SER A 130 6.42 52.23 10.73
N SER A 131 5.46 52.79 10.00
CA SER A 131 5.15 54.21 10.08
C SER A 131 4.41 54.44 11.40
N VAL A 132 5.15 54.94 12.38
CA VAL A 132 4.61 55.65 13.55
C VAL A 132 4.05 56.98 13.05
N GLY A 133 2.79 57.27 13.37
CA GLY A 133 2.14 58.57 13.19
C GLY A 133 0.62 58.40 13.29
N GLY A 134 -0.11 59.13 14.11
CA GLY A 134 0.19 60.19 15.08
C GLY A 134 -1.06 60.45 15.90
#